data_AF-A0A162QIS2-F1
#
_entry.id   AF-A0A162QIS2-F1
#
_cell.length_a   1.000
_cell.length_b   1.000
_cell.length_c   1.000
_cell.angle_alpha   90.00
_cell.angle_beta   90.00
_cell.angle_gamma   90.00
#
_symmetry.space_group_name_H-M   'P 1'
#
loop_
_entity.id
_entity.type
_entity.pdbx_description
1 polymer ?
#
loop_
_entity_poly.entity_id
_entity_poly.type
_entity_poly.pdbx_seq_one_letter_code
_entity_poly.pdbx_strand_id
1 'polypeptide(L)'
;MFEDIVVEENNLTVQQRNPKKSWKERVESMEKAWKDVFKTLLNDVFARQAFYISPCGKCGCKLSRIVIRCKTCSIFYCEDCDLKHHEKHLFHQRTLATATSSTCLLVHQFINAKGELFSKDISILCFKPEKCSNCDGQEQLEILPGDENIAVVNKDGDPNNISYLISEDLLRFSYLTKHNMPGTFLNKFLETLETLFEGFTPFKPINKIHFQNASRHYETLMHLIDNKIKLRDKTLCFSCKGIMLASHPDGNFKLYRLRSALGLLNLTSLYGNAVIAYDEDIEKHKSLIDSKIFKVHPGFFLHRYNNVLFFRASQVKLVVIQFSRQQDPTQEKYKKLDETGIMMRTCRHGIVDKAVNMHQGETFRHTHFIHVDLPEKKCSFLCGDVMCRYWKWAQKVALLFPEFQPMIKGMKPFLGRMHAKVHVWYCQILWVGHWMLDAALTLGEEQEQVFSKMSRYGSVTKHMGGASNHILNGPYNRCCFFWNAQKENGMVHQLVKRRKRISSKQLKSDFETYHLNAEVLPRLLEELRKTAEDYKTGRKQSKDDESPLQMAQKALEGYNAHQNP
;
A
#
# COMPACT_ATOMS: atom_id res chain seq x y z
N MET A 1 -1.76 6.49 -56.08
CA MET A 1 -3.19 6.36 -56.40
C MET A 1 -3.88 5.86 -55.14
N PHE A 2 -4.11 6.76 -54.20
CA PHE A 2 -5.06 6.61 -53.11
C PHE A 2 -5.92 7.86 -53.24
N GLU A 3 -7.20 7.67 -53.50
CA GLU A 3 -8.14 8.74 -53.83
C GLU A 3 -8.28 9.71 -52.65
N ASP A 4 -8.05 10.99 -52.95
CA ASP A 4 -8.29 12.11 -52.06
C ASP A 4 -9.79 12.24 -51.81
N ILE A 5 -10.25 11.88 -50.61
CA ILE A 5 -11.53 12.35 -50.11
C ILE A 5 -11.29 13.75 -49.53
N VAL A 6 -11.35 14.75 -50.40
CA VAL A 6 -11.48 16.15 -49.99
C VAL A 6 -12.89 16.32 -49.43
N VAL A 7 -13.01 16.45 -48.11
CA VAL A 7 -14.23 17.00 -47.50
C VAL A 7 -14.03 18.51 -47.47
N GLU A 8 -14.66 19.20 -48.42
CA GLU A 8 -14.75 20.66 -48.39
C GLU A 8 -15.53 21.10 -47.14
N GLU A 9 -14.85 21.81 -46.23
CA GLU A 9 -15.49 22.56 -45.14
C GLU A 9 -16.24 23.76 -45.74
N ASN A 10 -17.45 23.54 -46.22
CA ASN A 10 -18.40 24.61 -46.47
C ASN A 10 -19.70 24.36 -45.72
N ASN A 11 -19.98 25.26 -44.77
CA ASN A 11 -21.29 25.55 -44.19
C ASN A 11 -21.93 24.47 -43.29
N LEU A 12 -21.34 24.22 -42.12
CA LEU A 12 -22.12 23.74 -40.97
C LEU A 12 -22.34 24.87 -39.97
N THR A 13 -23.50 25.50 -40.17
CA THR A 13 -24.24 26.34 -39.22
C THR A 13 -24.14 25.85 -37.78
N VAL A 14 -24.20 26.81 -36.86
CA VAL A 14 -24.17 26.81 -35.38
C VAL A 14 -25.14 25.83 -34.66
N GLN A 15 -25.72 24.84 -35.32
CA GLN A 15 -26.68 23.90 -34.74
C GLN A 15 -26.24 22.45 -34.90
N GLN A 16 -25.25 22.04 -34.09
CA GLN A 16 -25.12 20.68 -33.54
C GLN A 16 -24.00 20.68 -32.50
N ARG A 17 -24.21 21.40 -31.39
CA ARG A 17 -23.43 21.11 -30.18
C ARG A 17 -23.81 19.70 -29.74
N ASN A 18 -22.91 18.73 -29.95
CA ASN A 18 -22.95 17.46 -29.24
C ASN A 18 -23.32 17.74 -27.77
N PRO A 19 -24.32 17.05 -27.19
CA PRO A 19 -24.72 17.30 -25.81
C PRO A 19 -23.47 17.22 -24.94
N LYS A 20 -23.25 18.25 -24.09
CA LYS A 20 -22.10 18.29 -23.19
C LYS A 20 -22.13 17.00 -22.38
N LYS A 21 -21.20 16.09 -22.68
CA LYS A 21 -21.03 14.84 -21.95
C LYS A 21 -21.02 15.16 -20.46
N SER A 22 -21.82 14.42 -19.70
CA SER A 22 -21.90 14.59 -18.25
C SER A 22 -20.50 14.45 -17.65
N TRP A 23 -20.25 15.05 -16.47
CA TRP A 23 -18.97 14.87 -15.76
C TRP A 23 -18.62 13.38 -15.62
N LYS A 24 -19.64 12.56 -15.35
CA LYS A 24 -19.54 11.11 -15.28
C LYS A 24 -19.02 10.51 -16.59
N GLU A 25 -19.70 10.75 -17.71
CA GLU A 25 -19.30 10.20 -19.02
C GLU A 25 -17.89 10.62 -19.44
N ARG A 26 -17.46 11.84 -19.08
CA ARG A 26 -16.09 12.31 -19.32
C ARG A 26 -15.06 11.54 -18.51
N VAL A 27 -15.33 11.28 -17.23
CA VAL A 27 -14.43 10.48 -16.37
C VAL A 27 -14.35 9.04 -16.89
N GLU A 28 -15.49 8.43 -17.24
CA GLU A 28 -15.56 7.05 -17.70
C GLU A 28 -14.80 6.85 -19.03
N SER A 29 -15.05 7.73 -20.00
CA SER A 29 -14.35 7.72 -21.29
C SER A 29 -12.83 7.87 -21.10
N MET A 30 -12.41 8.73 -20.18
CA MET A 30 -11.00 8.98 -19.89
C MET A 30 -10.34 7.77 -19.20
N GLU A 31 -11.01 7.15 -18.22
CA GLU A 31 -10.47 5.96 -17.55
C GLU A 31 -10.29 4.78 -18.50
N LYS A 32 -11.23 4.59 -19.44
CA LYS A 32 -11.09 3.56 -20.48
C LYS A 32 -9.85 3.80 -21.35
N ALA A 33 -9.69 5.03 -21.86
CA ALA A 33 -8.52 5.40 -22.67
C ALA A 33 -7.20 5.19 -21.92
N TRP A 34 -7.14 5.56 -20.63
CA TRP A 34 -5.94 5.33 -19.81
C TRP A 34 -5.61 3.84 -19.62
N LYS A 35 -6.62 2.98 -19.44
CA LYS A 35 -6.39 1.53 -19.33
C LYS A 35 -5.79 0.94 -20.60
N ASP A 36 -6.31 1.35 -21.74
CA ASP A 36 -5.88 0.85 -23.05
C ASP A 36 -4.39 1.21 -23.29
N VAL A 37 -3.98 2.42 -22.90
CA VAL A 37 -2.60 2.90 -23.04
C VAL A 37 -1.67 2.40 -21.92
N PHE A 38 -2.20 2.12 -20.72
CA PHE A 38 -1.38 1.74 -19.56
C PHE A 38 -0.54 0.49 -19.78
N LYS A 39 -1.06 -0.50 -20.52
CA LYS A 39 -0.30 -1.72 -20.83
C LYS A 39 0.94 -1.41 -21.67
N THR A 40 0.80 -0.55 -22.69
CA THR A 40 1.91 -0.09 -23.53
C THR A 40 2.92 0.71 -22.71
N LEU A 41 2.45 1.67 -21.90
CA LEU A 41 3.32 2.45 -20.99
C LEU A 41 4.09 1.56 -20.02
N LEU A 42 3.43 0.55 -19.44
CA LEU A 42 4.04 -0.39 -18.52
C LEU A 42 5.15 -1.20 -19.21
N ASN A 43 4.88 -1.71 -20.41
CA ASN A 43 5.86 -2.43 -21.21
C ASN A 43 7.05 -1.54 -21.57
N ASP A 44 6.81 -0.28 -21.94
CA ASP A 44 7.87 0.68 -22.26
C ASP A 44 8.75 0.98 -21.05
N VAL A 45 8.16 1.16 -19.87
CA VAL A 45 8.90 1.39 -18.62
C VAL A 45 9.68 0.15 -18.23
N PHE A 46 9.11 -1.04 -18.36
CA PHE A 46 9.82 -2.29 -18.10
C PHE A 46 11.00 -2.46 -19.06
N ALA A 47 10.79 -2.20 -20.35
CA ALA A 47 11.86 -2.18 -21.35
C ALA A 47 12.89 -1.07 -21.09
N ARG A 48 12.49 0.04 -20.48
CA ARG A 48 13.39 1.13 -20.00
C ARG A 48 14.11 0.78 -18.70
N GLN A 49 13.83 -0.34 -18.03
CA GLN A 49 14.51 -0.70 -16.79
C GLN A 49 15.22 -2.06 -16.88
N ALA A 50 14.81 -2.92 -17.81
CA ALA A 50 15.44 -4.19 -18.14
C ALA A 50 16.66 -3.97 -19.06
N PHE A 51 17.74 -3.40 -18.52
CA PHE A 51 18.91 -2.98 -19.32
C PHE A 51 19.96 -4.06 -19.60
N TYR A 52 19.82 -5.27 -19.06
CA TYR A 52 20.99 -6.13 -18.86
C TYR A 52 21.25 -7.22 -19.93
N ILE A 53 20.41 -7.43 -20.96
CA ILE A 53 20.53 -8.66 -21.80
C ILE A 53 20.29 -8.49 -23.33
N SER A 54 19.77 -7.35 -23.82
CA SER A 54 19.36 -7.28 -25.24
C SER A 54 20.53 -7.09 -26.22
N PRO A 55 20.59 -7.83 -27.36
CA PRO A 55 21.54 -7.56 -28.44
C PRO A 55 21.16 -6.30 -29.23
N CYS A 56 22.09 -5.76 -30.02
CA CYS A 56 21.79 -4.69 -30.94
C CYS A 56 20.79 -5.16 -32.02
N GLY A 57 19.71 -4.40 -32.24
CA GLY A 57 18.70 -4.74 -33.24
C GLY A 57 19.09 -4.49 -34.70
N LYS A 58 20.33 -4.06 -34.99
CA LYS A 58 20.88 -3.93 -36.35
C LYS A 58 21.98 -4.95 -36.65
N CYS A 59 23.07 -4.96 -35.87
CA CYS A 59 24.19 -5.90 -36.06
C CYS A 59 23.95 -7.27 -35.40
N GLY A 60 23.02 -7.40 -34.45
CA GLY A 60 22.87 -8.58 -33.60
C GLY A 60 23.99 -8.75 -32.56
N CYS A 61 24.96 -7.83 -32.53
CA CYS A 61 26.11 -7.91 -31.65
C CYS A 61 25.71 -7.71 -30.17
N LYS A 62 26.42 -8.41 -29.28
CA LYS A 62 26.17 -8.35 -27.83
C LYS A 62 26.56 -6.96 -27.34
N LEU A 63 25.61 -6.26 -26.73
CA LEU A 63 25.85 -4.93 -26.22
C LEU A 63 26.70 -5.00 -24.94
N SER A 64 27.67 -4.09 -24.84
CA SER A 64 28.52 -3.94 -23.67
C SER A 64 27.75 -3.24 -22.53
N ARG A 65 28.42 -2.80 -21.46
CA ARG A 65 27.78 -2.04 -20.35
C ARG A 65 27.18 -0.69 -20.79
N ILE A 66 27.35 -0.32 -22.05
CA ILE A 66 26.92 0.93 -22.67
C ILE A 66 25.99 0.58 -23.83
N VAL A 67 24.76 1.10 -23.78
CA VAL A 67 23.69 0.79 -24.72
C VAL A 67 23.06 2.08 -25.21
N ILE A 68 22.84 2.20 -26.52
CA ILE A 68 22.12 3.34 -27.09
C ILE A 68 20.72 2.88 -27.48
N ARG A 69 19.69 3.47 -26.88
CA ARG A 69 18.30 3.18 -27.21
C ARG A 69 17.73 4.31 -28.03
N CYS A 70 17.16 3.99 -29.19
CA CYS A 70 16.32 4.91 -29.93
C CYS A 70 14.85 4.68 -29.55
N LYS A 71 14.21 5.70 -28.98
CA LYS A 71 12.78 5.68 -28.64
C LYS A 71 11.90 5.74 -29.88
N THR A 72 12.34 6.43 -30.94
CA THR A 72 11.59 6.54 -32.19
C THR A 72 11.57 5.22 -32.95
N CYS A 73 12.71 4.53 -33.04
CA CYS A 73 12.80 3.22 -33.68
C CYS A 73 12.36 2.04 -32.79
N SER A 74 12.22 2.26 -31.48
CA SER A 74 12.03 1.19 -30.48
C SER A 74 13.11 0.09 -30.53
N ILE A 75 14.36 0.44 -30.85
CA ILE A 75 15.48 -0.49 -31.05
C ILE A 75 16.69 -0.10 -30.19
N PHE A 76 17.48 -1.10 -29.77
CA PHE A 76 18.80 -0.94 -29.15
C PHE A 76 19.93 -0.99 -30.19
N TYR A 77 20.88 -0.08 -30.06
CA TYR A 77 22.01 0.13 -30.96
C TYR A 77 23.33 -0.01 -30.20
N CYS A 78 24.35 -0.59 -30.84
CA CYS A 78 25.73 -0.34 -30.48
C CYS A 78 26.15 1.05 -30.99
N GLU A 79 27.31 1.53 -30.55
CA GLU A 79 27.93 2.80 -30.94
C GLU A 79 27.99 2.98 -32.46
N ASP A 80 28.43 1.96 -33.19
CA ASP A 80 28.61 2.05 -34.65
C ASP A 80 27.28 2.09 -35.40
N CYS A 81 26.32 1.26 -34.97
CA CYS A 81 25.01 1.21 -35.60
C CYS A 81 24.18 2.46 -35.28
N ASP A 82 24.37 3.04 -34.08
CA ASP A 82 23.75 4.30 -33.69
C ASP A 82 24.25 5.44 -34.59
N LEU A 83 25.56 5.60 -34.71
CA LEU A 83 26.18 6.64 -35.52
C LEU A 83 25.69 6.56 -36.97
N LYS A 84 25.81 5.39 -37.62
CA LYS A 84 25.42 5.19 -39.02
C LYS A 84 23.94 5.47 -39.28
N HIS A 85 23.06 5.13 -38.34
CA HIS A 85 21.63 5.29 -38.52
C HIS A 85 21.18 6.72 -38.20
N HIS A 86 21.60 7.26 -37.06
CA HIS A 86 21.06 8.50 -36.53
C HIS A 86 21.77 9.76 -37.01
N GLU A 87 22.93 9.64 -37.67
CA GLU A 87 23.48 10.73 -38.49
C GLU A 87 22.53 11.13 -39.64
N LYS A 88 21.67 10.21 -40.10
CA LYS A 88 20.68 10.48 -41.16
C LYS A 88 19.26 10.73 -40.62
N HIS A 89 19.04 10.53 -39.32
CA HIS A 89 17.71 10.57 -38.69
C HIS A 89 17.75 11.43 -37.42
N LEU A 90 17.96 12.73 -37.63
CA LEU A 90 18.33 13.69 -36.59
C LEU A 90 17.26 13.88 -35.51
N PHE A 91 15.98 13.68 -35.84
CA PHE A 91 14.86 13.88 -34.91
C PHE A 91 14.53 12.65 -34.08
N HIS A 92 15.31 11.57 -34.21
CA HIS A 92 15.11 10.38 -33.40
C HIS A 92 15.56 10.61 -31.96
N GLN A 93 14.70 10.26 -31.01
CA GLN A 93 15.01 10.45 -29.60
C GLN A 93 15.89 9.33 -29.08
N ARG A 94 17.14 9.65 -28.79
CA ARG A 94 18.15 8.69 -28.35
C ARG A 94 18.44 8.83 -26.86
N THR A 95 18.72 7.71 -26.23
CA THR A 95 19.09 7.66 -24.82
C THR A 95 20.27 6.73 -24.66
N LEU A 96 21.35 7.27 -24.10
CA LEU A 96 22.48 6.50 -23.62
C LEU A 96 22.14 5.89 -22.27
N ALA A 97 22.17 4.57 -22.18
CA ALA A 97 22.05 3.83 -20.94
C ALA A 97 23.38 3.17 -20.57
N THR A 98 23.82 3.39 -19.35
CA THR A 98 24.94 2.69 -18.71
C THR A 98 24.42 1.85 -17.53
N ALA A 99 25.29 1.06 -16.90
CA ALA A 99 24.93 0.30 -15.70
C ALA A 99 24.38 1.17 -14.55
N THR A 100 24.74 2.46 -14.49
CA THR A 100 24.46 3.35 -13.36
C THR A 100 23.65 4.59 -13.72
N SER A 101 23.48 4.92 -15.00
CA SER A 101 22.81 6.14 -15.44
C SER A 101 22.15 6.00 -16.79
N SER A 102 21.16 6.86 -17.05
CA SER A 102 20.50 6.98 -18.35
C SER A 102 20.42 8.47 -18.71
N THR A 103 20.94 8.86 -19.86
CA THR A 103 21.01 10.26 -20.32
C THR A 103 20.46 10.39 -21.73
N CYS A 104 19.66 11.41 -22.00
CA CYS A 104 19.25 11.71 -23.36
C CYS A 104 20.44 12.23 -24.16
N LEU A 105 20.67 11.67 -25.35
CA LEU A 105 21.69 12.18 -26.27
C LEU A 105 21.08 13.31 -27.09
N LEU A 106 21.80 14.43 -27.19
CA LEU A 106 21.48 15.47 -28.16
C LEU A 106 21.70 14.95 -29.58
N VAL A 107 21.14 15.65 -30.57
CA VAL A 107 21.21 15.25 -31.97
C VAL A 107 22.65 15.10 -32.46
N HIS A 108 23.55 16.00 -32.03
CA HIS A 108 24.97 16.00 -32.38
C HIS A 108 25.85 15.11 -31.48
N GLN A 109 25.30 14.46 -30.45
CA GLN A 109 26.08 13.67 -29.49
C GLN A 109 26.11 12.19 -29.87
N PHE A 110 27.31 11.61 -29.87
CA PHE A 110 27.56 10.19 -30.15
C PHE A 110 28.61 9.63 -29.17
N ILE A 111 28.80 8.33 -29.23
CA ILE A 111 29.71 7.61 -28.34
C ILE A 111 30.68 6.79 -29.18
N ASN A 112 31.94 6.76 -28.75
CA ASN A 112 32.97 5.95 -29.42
C ASN A 112 33.06 4.53 -28.83
N ALA A 113 33.87 3.66 -29.44
CA ALA A 113 34.09 2.29 -28.96
C ALA A 113 34.67 2.19 -27.52
N LYS A 114 35.22 3.29 -26.98
CA LYS A 114 35.72 3.37 -25.60
C LYS A 114 34.66 3.82 -24.60
N GLY A 115 33.45 4.19 -25.07
CA GLY A 115 32.37 4.67 -24.22
C GLY A 115 32.41 6.17 -23.93
N GLU A 116 33.25 6.93 -24.63
CA GLU A 116 33.41 8.37 -24.42
C GLU A 116 32.43 9.12 -25.32
N LEU A 117 31.76 10.12 -24.74
CA LEU A 117 30.84 11.00 -25.44
C LEU A 117 31.64 11.99 -26.30
N PHE A 118 31.30 12.11 -27.58
CA PHE A 118 31.84 13.13 -28.47
C PHE A 118 30.71 13.83 -29.24
N SER A 119 30.95 15.08 -29.60
CA SER A 119 30.07 15.84 -30.47
C SER A 119 30.54 15.69 -31.91
N LYS A 120 29.60 15.45 -32.83
CA LYS A 120 29.82 15.48 -34.27
C LYS A 120 28.87 16.53 -34.84
N ASP A 121 29.42 17.46 -35.61
CA ASP A 121 28.60 18.43 -36.32
C ASP A 121 27.72 17.69 -37.33
N ILE A 122 26.42 17.93 -37.25
CA ILE A 122 25.47 17.35 -38.19
C ILE A 122 24.75 18.47 -38.93
N SER A 123 24.94 18.51 -40.24
CA SER A 123 24.20 19.39 -41.11
C SER A 123 22.72 19.00 -41.09
N ILE A 124 21.87 19.92 -40.66
CA ILE A 124 20.42 19.82 -40.87
C ILE A 124 20.20 19.93 -42.39
N LEU A 125 19.29 19.12 -42.94
CA LEU A 125 18.92 19.14 -44.36
C LEU A 125 18.43 20.53 -44.78
N CYS A 126 19.37 21.40 -45.15
CA CYS A 126 19.14 22.59 -45.95
C CYS A 126 19.40 22.19 -47.40
N PHE A 127 18.44 22.44 -48.27
CA PHE A 127 18.58 22.22 -49.70
C PHE A 127 19.85 22.91 -50.19
N LYS A 128 20.79 22.15 -50.74
CA LYS A 128 21.96 22.72 -51.43
C LYS A 128 21.48 23.27 -52.77
N PRO A 129 21.49 24.60 -52.98
CA PRO A 129 21.12 25.14 -54.28
C PRO A 129 22.11 24.61 -55.34
N GLU A 130 21.61 24.28 -56.53
CA GLU A 130 22.45 23.74 -57.60
C GLU A 130 23.43 24.78 -58.15
N LYS A 131 23.14 26.07 -57.97
CA LYS A 131 23.98 27.18 -58.42
C LYS A 131 24.01 28.31 -57.39
N CYS A 132 25.17 28.95 -57.30
CA CYS A 132 25.38 30.19 -56.57
C CYS A 132 24.78 31.36 -57.35
N SER A 133 23.81 32.08 -56.78
CA SER A 133 23.10 33.18 -57.44
C SER A 133 23.99 34.35 -57.85
N ASN A 134 25.21 34.43 -57.32
CA ASN A 134 26.15 35.54 -57.55
C ASN A 134 27.34 35.14 -58.43
N CYS A 135 27.63 33.84 -58.55
CA CYS A 135 28.83 33.31 -59.20
C CYS A 135 28.51 32.25 -60.26
N ASP A 136 27.22 32.07 -60.59
CA ASP A 136 26.66 31.26 -61.67
C ASP A 136 27.21 29.81 -61.77
N GLY A 137 27.71 29.28 -60.66
CA GLY A 137 28.19 27.90 -60.55
C GLY A 137 29.65 27.67 -60.96
N GLN A 138 30.53 28.69 -60.91
CA GLN A 138 31.96 28.50 -61.18
C GLN A 138 32.75 27.83 -60.04
N GLU A 139 32.15 27.68 -58.85
CA GLU A 139 32.80 27.06 -57.68
C GLU A 139 31.95 25.93 -57.06
N GLN A 140 32.63 24.94 -56.46
CA GLN A 140 31.99 23.84 -55.75
C GLN A 140 31.37 24.36 -54.44
N LEU A 141 30.04 24.32 -54.35
CA LEU A 141 29.33 24.64 -53.12
C LEU A 141 29.59 23.56 -52.06
N GLU A 142 29.94 23.93 -50.83
CA GLU A 142 30.07 23.04 -49.68
C GLU A 142 29.08 23.47 -48.58
N ILE A 143 28.45 22.51 -47.89
CA ILE A 143 27.54 22.79 -46.77
C ILE A 143 28.37 22.79 -45.50
N LEU A 144 28.50 23.95 -44.87
CA LEU A 144 29.13 24.09 -43.55
C LEU A 144 28.05 24.25 -42.48
N PRO A 145 28.23 23.68 -41.27
CA PRO A 145 27.39 23.99 -40.12
C PRO A 145 27.54 25.48 -39.78
N GLY A 146 26.44 26.19 -39.55
CA GLY A 146 26.47 27.57 -39.08
C GLY A 146 26.67 27.66 -37.56
N ASP A 147 27.09 28.84 -37.07
CA ASP A 147 27.44 29.09 -35.66
C ASP A 147 26.22 29.23 -34.72
N GLU A 148 25.00 29.27 -35.25
CA GLU A 148 23.77 29.51 -34.49
C GLU A 148 22.94 28.23 -34.26
N ASN A 149 22.46 28.06 -33.03
CA ASN A 149 21.57 26.96 -32.67
C ASN A 149 20.13 27.24 -33.14
N ILE A 150 19.58 26.40 -34.02
CA ILE A 150 18.19 26.51 -34.50
C ILE A 150 17.33 25.42 -33.86
N ALA A 151 16.18 25.79 -33.29
CA ALA A 151 15.17 24.85 -32.79
C ALA A 151 14.14 24.52 -33.90
N VAL A 152 13.94 23.24 -34.21
CA VAL A 152 12.99 22.76 -35.22
C VAL A 152 11.89 21.93 -34.56
N VAL A 153 10.62 22.26 -34.82
CA VAL A 153 9.44 21.51 -34.34
C VAL A 153 8.84 20.73 -35.52
N ASN A 154 8.63 19.42 -35.38
CA ASN A 154 8.12 18.57 -36.46
C ASN A 154 6.58 18.43 -36.45
N LYS A 155 6.00 17.91 -37.56
CA LYS A 155 4.55 17.74 -37.73
C LYS A 155 3.91 16.58 -36.94
N ASP A 156 4.71 15.75 -36.27
CA ASP A 156 4.19 14.53 -35.60
C ASP A 156 3.48 14.84 -34.28
N GLY A 157 3.48 16.11 -33.86
CA GLY A 157 2.52 16.62 -32.88
C GLY A 157 1.23 17.01 -33.58
N ASP A 158 0.27 16.09 -33.69
CA ASP A 158 -1.10 16.40 -34.13
C ASP A 158 -1.69 17.52 -33.24
N PRO A 159 -1.90 18.75 -33.77
CA PRO A 159 -2.45 19.87 -33.00
C PRO A 159 -3.91 19.65 -32.58
N ASN A 160 -4.61 18.70 -33.22
CA ASN A 160 -6.01 18.39 -32.95
C ASN A 160 -6.18 17.41 -31.77
N ASN A 161 -5.12 16.72 -31.36
CA ASN A 161 -5.09 15.90 -30.14
C ASN A 161 -4.21 16.54 -29.07
N ILE A 162 -4.84 17.31 -28.17
CA ILE A 162 -4.15 17.86 -26.99
C ILE A 162 -3.61 16.70 -26.14
N SER A 163 -2.32 16.42 -26.29
CA SER A 163 -1.59 15.42 -25.52
C SER A 163 -0.98 16.09 -24.29
N TYR A 164 -1.42 15.70 -23.09
CA TYR A 164 -0.88 16.24 -21.84
C TYR A 164 0.39 15.46 -21.43
N LEU A 165 1.54 16.13 -21.46
CA LEU A 165 2.77 15.62 -20.86
C LEU A 165 2.87 16.12 -19.43
N ILE A 166 3.05 15.19 -18.48
CA ILE A 166 3.20 15.52 -17.06
C ILE A 166 4.58 15.03 -16.61
N SER A 167 5.36 15.93 -16.01
CA SER A 167 6.70 15.61 -15.49
C SER A 167 6.64 14.53 -14.40
N GLU A 168 7.55 13.55 -14.49
CA GLU A 168 7.70 12.51 -13.47
C GLU A 168 8.07 13.11 -12.10
N ASP A 169 8.90 14.15 -12.07
CA ASP A 169 9.28 14.82 -10.83
C ASP A 169 8.09 15.49 -10.15
N LEU A 170 7.16 16.04 -10.95
CA LEU A 170 5.93 16.62 -10.43
C LEU A 170 5.00 15.54 -9.85
N LEU A 171 4.90 14.39 -10.51
CA LEU A 171 4.15 13.23 -9.99
C LEU A 171 4.78 12.68 -8.71
N ARG A 172 6.11 12.60 -8.65
CA ARG A 172 6.87 12.22 -7.46
C ARG A 172 6.67 13.21 -6.32
N PHE A 173 6.70 14.50 -6.60
CA PHE A 173 6.44 15.55 -5.61
C PHE A 173 5.03 15.47 -5.06
N SER A 174 4.03 15.27 -5.92
CA SER A 174 2.64 15.06 -5.52
C SER A 174 2.49 13.82 -4.63
N TYR A 175 3.13 12.70 -5.02
CA TYR A 175 3.15 11.47 -4.23
C TYR A 175 3.72 11.67 -2.82
N LEU A 176 4.90 12.30 -2.73
CA LEU A 176 5.56 12.57 -1.45
C LEU A 176 4.74 13.52 -0.57
N THR A 177 4.17 14.57 -1.16
CA THR A 177 3.31 15.53 -0.46
C THR A 177 2.12 14.83 0.18
N LYS A 178 1.39 14.03 -0.61
CA LYS A 178 0.21 13.26 -0.16
C LYS A 178 0.52 12.29 0.98
N HIS A 179 1.68 11.66 0.97
CA HIS A 179 2.01 10.60 1.95
C HIS A 179 2.81 11.08 3.16
N ASN A 180 3.59 12.16 3.03
CA ASN A 180 4.21 12.84 4.18
C ASN A 180 3.22 13.73 4.91
N MET A 181 2.21 14.25 4.21
CA MET A 181 1.11 15.03 4.79
C MET A 181 -0.25 14.35 4.50
N PRO A 182 -0.54 13.21 5.14
CA PRO A 182 -1.85 12.57 5.01
C PRO A 182 -2.97 13.55 5.38
N GLY A 183 -3.93 13.70 4.47
CA GLY A 183 -5.00 14.70 4.55
C GLY A 183 -4.95 15.75 3.44
N THR A 184 -3.83 15.88 2.71
CA THR A 184 -3.74 16.80 1.58
C THR A 184 -4.67 16.37 0.44
N PHE A 185 -5.58 17.26 0.06
CA PHE A 185 -6.48 17.04 -1.06
C PHE A 185 -5.81 17.41 -2.39
N LEU A 186 -5.88 16.52 -3.38
CA LEU A 186 -5.18 16.69 -4.65
C LEU A 186 -5.59 17.98 -5.39
N ASN A 187 -6.87 18.37 -5.33
CA ASN A 187 -7.28 19.63 -5.98
C ASN A 187 -6.66 20.85 -5.31
N LYS A 188 -6.43 20.82 -3.98
CA LYS A 188 -5.74 21.91 -3.28
C LYS A 188 -4.26 21.94 -3.62
N PHE A 189 -3.62 20.78 -3.76
CA PHE A 189 -2.26 20.72 -4.29
C PHE A 189 -2.15 21.33 -5.70
N LEU A 190 -3.09 21.03 -6.60
CA LEU A 190 -3.10 21.61 -7.94
C LEU A 190 -3.39 23.11 -7.93
N GLU A 191 -4.31 23.58 -7.09
CA GLU A 191 -4.59 25.02 -6.89
C GLU A 191 -3.34 25.75 -6.39
N THR A 192 -2.59 25.18 -5.44
CA THR A 192 -1.32 25.74 -4.99
C THR A 192 -0.28 25.84 -6.11
N LEU A 193 -0.21 24.83 -6.99
CA LEU A 193 0.67 24.91 -8.16
C LEU A 193 0.22 26.01 -9.13
N GLU A 194 -1.08 26.12 -9.40
CA GLU A 194 -1.63 27.17 -10.26
C GLU A 194 -1.32 28.57 -9.69
N THR A 195 -1.45 28.78 -8.38
CA THR A 195 -1.06 30.03 -7.71
C THR A 195 0.45 30.28 -7.77
N LEU A 196 1.28 29.25 -7.59
CA LEU A 196 2.75 29.40 -7.64
C LEU A 196 3.26 29.86 -9.01
N PHE A 197 2.55 29.49 -10.07
CA PHE A 197 2.86 29.88 -11.45
C PHE A 197 1.96 31.03 -11.96
N GLU A 198 1.22 31.69 -11.09
CA GLU A 198 0.45 32.88 -11.43
C GLU A 198 1.41 33.99 -11.93
N GLY A 199 1.10 34.56 -13.10
CA GLY A 199 1.94 35.59 -13.73
C GLY A 199 3.03 35.08 -14.69
N PHE A 200 3.29 33.77 -14.76
CA PHE A 200 4.20 33.19 -15.76
C PHE A 200 3.47 32.94 -17.08
N THR A 201 4.02 33.42 -18.21
CA THR A 201 3.46 33.17 -19.55
C THR A 201 4.29 32.13 -20.32
N PRO A 202 3.65 31.14 -20.98
CA PRO A 202 2.20 30.94 -21.10
C PRO A 202 1.57 30.30 -19.85
N PHE A 203 0.51 30.92 -19.31
CA PHE A 203 -0.29 30.38 -18.21
C PHE A 203 -1.43 29.52 -18.78
N LYS A 204 -1.47 28.23 -18.44
CA LYS A 204 -2.60 27.34 -18.77
C LYS A 204 -3.03 26.57 -17.52
N PRO A 205 -4.34 26.50 -17.22
CA PRO A 205 -4.84 25.76 -16.07
C PRO A 205 -4.53 24.26 -16.18
N ILE A 206 -4.20 23.62 -15.06
CA ILE A 206 -3.82 22.21 -15.04
C ILE A 206 -5.09 21.37 -15.21
N ASN A 207 -5.08 20.47 -16.20
CA ASN A 207 -6.20 19.55 -16.37
C ASN A 207 -6.24 18.52 -15.21
N LYS A 208 -7.14 18.78 -14.26
CA LYS A 208 -7.27 18.01 -13.01
C LYS A 208 -7.52 16.52 -13.25
N ILE A 209 -8.32 16.17 -14.26
CA ILE A 209 -8.66 14.77 -14.57
C ILE A 209 -7.42 14.03 -15.10
N HIS A 210 -6.69 14.63 -16.04
CA HIS A 210 -5.46 14.02 -16.56
C HIS A 210 -4.40 13.88 -15.47
N PHE A 211 -4.21 14.90 -14.63
CA PHE A 211 -3.25 14.83 -13.53
C PHE A 211 -3.62 13.77 -12.50
N GLN A 212 -4.90 13.69 -12.12
CA GLN A 212 -5.41 12.64 -11.23
C GLN A 212 -5.10 11.25 -11.80
N ASN A 213 -5.31 11.02 -13.09
CA ASN A 213 -5.03 9.73 -13.72
C ASN A 213 -3.53 9.44 -13.76
N ALA A 214 -2.72 10.39 -14.22
CA ALA A 214 -1.27 10.25 -14.27
C ALA A 214 -0.66 9.96 -12.89
N SER A 215 -1.11 10.68 -11.84
CA SER A 215 -0.71 10.43 -10.45
C SER A 215 -1.06 9.01 -10.00
N ARG A 216 -2.28 8.52 -10.28
CA ARG A 216 -2.70 7.15 -9.94
C ARG A 216 -1.85 6.09 -10.65
N HIS A 217 -1.61 6.28 -11.94
CA HIS A 217 -0.85 5.32 -12.75
C HIS A 217 0.63 5.33 -12.39
N TYR A 218 1.22 6.50 -12.10
CA TYR A 218 2.59 6.60 -11.58
C TYR A 218 2.76 5.82 -10.27
N GLU A 219 1.84 5.99 -9.31
CA GLU A 219 1.88 5.25 -8.04
C GLU A 219 1.77 3.73 -8.22
N THR A 220 0.99 3.29 -9.22
CA THR A 220 0.84 1.87 -9.57
C THR A 220 2.09 1.33 -10.25
N LEU A 221 2.66 2.11 -11.18
CA LEU A 221 3.89 1.81 -11.87
C LEU A 221 5.06 1.63 -10.90
N MET A 222 5.21 2.54 -9.93
CA MET A 222 6.25 2.44 -8.90
C MET A 222 6.12 1.17 -8.06
N HIS A 223 4.89 0.76 -7.72
CA HIS A 223 4.66 -0.52 -7.03
C HIS A 223 5.04 -1.72 -7.91
N LEU A 224 4.64 -1.71 -9.20
CA LEU A 224 4.96 -2.77 -10.13
C LEU A 224 6.47 -2.87 -10.41
N ILE A 225 7.18 -1.74 -10.49
CA ILE A 225 8.64 -1.70 -10.58
C ILE A 225 9.25 -2.34 -9.33
N ASP A 226 8.84 -1.92 -8.14
CA ASP A 226 9.40 -2.46 -6.90
C ASP A 226 9.17 -3.98 -6.80
N ASN A 227 7.97 -4.45 -7.12
CA ASN A 227 7.62 -5.87 -7.02
C ASN A 227 8.23 -6.71 -8.17
N LYS A 228 8.02 -6.34 -9.43
CA LYS A 228 8.37 -7.17 -10.60
C LYS A 228 9.81 -6.99 -11.08
N ILE A 229 10.42 -5.82 -10.85
CA ILE A 229 11.78 -5.53 -11.34
C ILE A 229 12.77 -5.63 -10.18
N LYS A 230 12.51 -4.92 -9.08
CA LYS A 230 13.40 -4.92 -7.91
C LYS A 230 13.19 -6.14 -7.00
N LEU A 231 12.19 -6.99 -7.30
CA LEU A 231 11.84 -8.18 -6.51
C LEU A 231 11.64 -7.85 -5.02
N ARG A 232 11.09 -6.66 -4.76
CA ARG A 232 10.89 -6.10 -3.43
C ARG A 232 9.41 -6.07 -3.11
N ASP A 233 8.98 -7.08 -2.36
CA ASP A 233 7.67 -7.09 -1.73
C ASP A 233 7.67 -6.20 -0.48
N LYS A 234 6.90 -5.11 -0.53
CA LYS A 234 6.77 -4.16 0.58
C LYS A 234 5.84 -4.63 1.69
N THR A 235 5.18 -5.78 1.55
CA THR A 235 4.40 -6.42 2.61
C THR A 235 5.25 -7.32 3.49
N LEU A 236 6.45 -7.69 3.03
CA LEU A 236 7.40 -8.50 3.78
C LEU A 236 8.28 -7.60 4.65
N CYS A 237 8.42 -7.98 5.93
CA CYS A 237 9.34 -7.35 6.86
C CYS A 237 10.69 -8.07 6.79
N PHE A 238 11.77 -7.37 6.40
CA PHE A 238 13.09 -7.99 6.32
C PHE A 238 13.58 -8.45 7.70
N SER A 239 13.24 -7.71 8.76
CA SER A 239 13.58 -8.10 10.13
C SER A 239 12.90 -9.39 10.60
N CYS A 240 11.74 -9.75 10.04
CA CYS A 240 11.10 -11.02 10.37
C CYS A 240 11.78 -12.21 9.69
N LYS A 241 12.50 -12.03 8.57
CA LYS A 241 13.15 -13.12 7.82
C LYS A 241 12.25 -14.35 7.57
N GLY A 242 10.96 -14.13 7.32
CA GLY A 242 9.98 -15.21 7.12
C GLY A 242 9.46 -15.88 8.40
N ILE A 243 9.91 -15.44 9.59
CA ILE A 243 9.38 -15.87 10.89
C ILE A 243 8.76 -14.65 11.58
N MET A 244 7.44 -14.55 11.54
CA MET A 244 6.73 -13.44 12.14
C MET A 244 6.54 -13.68 13.65
N LEU A 245 7.44 -13.22 14.52
CA LEU A 245 7.30 -13.52 15.97
C LEU A 245 5.90 -13.20 16.53
N ALA A 246 5.38 -11.99 16.26
CA ALA A 246 4.07 -11.58 16.72
C ALA A 246 3.32 -10.76 15.67
N SER A 247 2.00 -10.90 15.68
CA SER A 247 1.04 -10.26 14.79
C SER A 247 -0.06 -9.57 15.56
N HIS A 248 -0.49 -8.40 15.10
CA HIS A 248 -1.57 -7.61 15.70
C HIS A 248 -2.61 -7.21 14.64
N PRO A 249 -3.74 -7.94 14.52
CA PRO A 249 -4.91 -7.49 13.77
C PRO A 249 -5.80 -6.54 14.59
N ASP A 250 -6.25 -5.45 13.95
CA ASP A 250 -7.23 -4.53 14.56
C ASP A 250 -8.02 -3.74 13.49
N GLY A 251 -9.18 -3.21 13.88
CA GLY A 251 -10.12 -2.45 13.05
C GLY A 251 -9.94 -0.93 13.13
N ASN A 252 -9.68 -0.28 11.99
CA ASN A 252 -9.68 1.18 11.88
C ASN A 252 -11.02 1.71 11.34
N PHE A 253 -11.86 2.23 12.24
CA PHE A 253 -13.16 2.81 11.92
C PHE A 253 -13.10 4.26 11.40
N LYS A 254 -11.92 4.90 11.41
CA LYS A 254 -11.75 6.26 10.84
C LYS A 254 -11.57 6.22 9.32
N LEU A 255 -11.28 5.05 8.77
CA LEU A 255 -11.19 4.77 7.34
C LEU A 255 -12.52 4.26 6.77
N TYR A 256 -13.61 4.96 7.09
CA TYR A 256 -14.95 4.67 6.58
C TYR A 256 -15.22 5.35 5.24
N ARG A 257 -16.28 4.91 4.57
CA ARG A 257 -16.77 5.47 3.31
C ARG A 257 -18.25 5.78 3.38
N LEU A 258 -18.65 6.91 2.82
CA LEU A 258 -20.05 7.30 2.72
C LEU A 258 -20.73 6.61 1.53
N ARG A 259 -21.99 6.19 1.70
CA ARG A 259 -22.82 5.69 0.59
C ARG A 259 -23.02 6.71 -0.52
N SER A 260 -23.02 8.00 -0.20
CA SER A 260 -23.10 9.07 -1.20
C SER A 260 -21.91 9.08 -2.17
N ALA A 261 -20.84 8.35 -1.85
CA ALA A 261 -19.71 8.17 -2.74
C ALA A 261 -19.93 7.03 -3.75
N LEU A 262 -20.88 6.09 -3.54
CA LEU A 262 -21.11 4.97 -4.48
C LEU A 262 -21.30 5.49 -5.91
N GLY A 263 -20.31 5.18 -6.76
CA GLY A 263 -20.27 5.56 -8.17
C GLY A 263 -20.59 4.35 -9.05
N LEU A 264 -20.91 4.60 -10.32
CA LEU A 264 -21.60 3.68 -11.22
C LEU A 264 -20.72 2.59 -11.89
N LEU A 265 -19.58 2.21 -11.31
CA LEU A 265 -18.64 1.29 -11.96
C LEU A 265 -18.04 0.26 -10.99
N ASN A 266 -18.35 -1.02 -11.22
CA ASN A 266 -17.68 -2.17 -10.60
C ASN A 266 -16.36 -2.43 -11.34
N LEU A 267 -15.30 -1.79 -10.87
CA LEU A 267 -13.99 -1.83 -11.50
C LEU A 267 -12.95 -2.45 -10.56
N THR A 268 -12.14 -3.39 -11.07
CA THR A 268 -11.22 -4.23 -10.29
C THR A 268 -9.96 -3.51 -9.80
N SER A 269 -9.58 -3.64 -8.52
CA SER A 269 -8.35 -3.03 -7.95
C SER A 269 -7.10 -3.16 -8.85
N LEU A 270 -6.39 -2.05 -9.12
CA LEU A 270 -5.09 -2.06 -9.82
C LEU A 270 -3.98 -2.79 -9.06
N TYR A 271 -4.18 -3.00 -7.75
CA TYR A 271 -3.26 -3.69 -6.86
C TYR A 271 -3.72 -5.11 -6.53
N GLY A 272 -4.87 -5.53 -7.06
CA GLY A 272 -5.53 -6.78 -6.71
C GLY A 272 -5.59 -7.00 -5.20
N ASN A 273 -5.07 -8.15 -4.76
CA ASN A 273 -4.96 -8.63 -3.38
C ASN A 273 -3.63 -8.30 -2.69
N ALA A 274 -2.88 -7.29 -3.14
CA ALA A 274 -1.51 -7.07 -2.66
C ALA A 274 -1.39 -6.84 -1.13
N VAL A 275 -2.24 -5.99 -0.55
CA VAL A 275 -2.38 -5.82 0.91
C VAL A 275 -3.83 -6.05 1.35
N ILE A 276 -4.78 -5.46 0.64
CA ILE A 276 -6.21 -5.57 0.95
C ILE A 276 -6.81 -6.71 0.15
N ALA A 277 -7.41 -7.67 0.84
CA ALA A 277 -8.09 -8.79 0.21
C ALA A 277 -9.38 -8.36 -0.50
N TYR A 278 -9.77 -9.15 -1.50
CA TYR A 278 -11.03 -9.00 -2.21
C TYR A 278 -12.21 -9.21 -1.26
N ASP A 279 -13.27 -8.43 -1.49
CA ASP A 279 -14.50 -8.54 -0.71
C ASP A 279 -15.17 -9.90 -0.93
N GLU A 280 -15.02 -10.49 -2.12
CA GLU A 280 -15.49 -11.84 -2.41
C GLU A 280 -14.82 -12.91 -1.54
N ASP A 281 -13.54 -12.75 -1.22
CA ASP A 281 -12.78 -13.72 -0.43
C ASP A 281 -13.21 -13.70 1.05
N ILE A 282 -13.46 -12.51 1.59
CA ILE A 282 -13.98 -12.37 2.96
C ILE A 282 -15.44 -12.83 3.06
N GLU A 283 -16.28 -12.56 2.06
CA GLU A 283 -17.67 -13.04 2.08
C GLU A 283 -17.72 -14.57 1.98
N LYS A 284 -16.91 -15.20 1.10
CA LYS A 284 -16.76 -16.67 1.09
C LYS A 284 -16.32 -17.20 2.45
N HIS A 285 -15.34 -16.56 3.09
CA HIS A 285 -14.87 -16.96 4.41
C HIS A 285 -15.96 -16.81 5.48
N LYS A 286 -16.71 -15.71 5.49
CA LYS A 286 -17.85 -15.50 6.40
C LYS A 286 -18.90 -16.57 6.21
N SER A 287 -19.31 -16.85 4.97
CA SER A 287 -20.27 -17.91 4.63
C SER A 287 -19.79 -19.29 5.10
N LEU A 288 -18.50 -19.60 4.92
CA LEU A 288 -17.91 -20.85 5.40
C LEU A 288 -18.09 -20.98 6.92
N ILE A 289 -17.70 -19.97 7.70
CA ILE A 289 -17.82 -20.07 9.17
C ILE A 289 -19.30 -20.04 9.61
N ASP A 290 -20.13 -19.23 8.96
CA ASP A 290 -21.58 -19.14 9.24
C ASP A 290 -22.30 -20.48 8.96
N SER A 291 -21.77 -21.33 8.08
CA SER A 291 -22.35 -22.65 7.77
C SER A 291 -22.41 -23.61 8.96
N LYS A 292 -21.46 -23.49 9.92
CA LYS A 292 -21.40 -24.33 11.13
C LYS A 292 -21.59 -23.54 12.43
N ILE A 293 -21.35 -22.23 12.41
CA ILE A 293 -21.54 -21.34 13.55
C ILE A 293 -22.71 -20.41 13.23
N PHE A 294 -23.92 -20.88 13.53
CA PHE A 294 -25.14 -20.11 13.30
C PHE A 294 -25.10 -18.75 14.00
N LYS A 295 -25.63 -17.75 13.30
CA LYS A 295 -25.98 -16.45 13.88
C LYS A 295 -27.13 -16.69 14.87
N VAL A 296 -26.91 -16.41 16.16
CA VAL A 296 -28.00 -16.49 17.14
C VAL A 296 -28.98 -15.35 16.81
N HIS A 297 -30.15 -15.67 16.27
CA HIS A 297 -31.25 -14.72 16.13
C HIS A 297 -31.73 -14.29 17.52
N PRO A 298 -32.12 -13.01 17.74
CA PRO A 298 -32.57 -12.53 19.05
C PRO A 298 -33.92 -13.11 19.55
N GLY A 299 -34.47 -14.14 18.93
CA GLY A 299 -35.88 -14.52 19.13
C GLY A 299 -36.23 -16.00 18.98
N PHE A 300 -35.28 -16.93 19.06
CA PHE A 300 -35.62 -18.36 19.01
C PHE A 300 -35.22 -19.09 20.29
N PHE A 301 -36.15 -19.07 21.25
CA PHE A 301 -36.29 -20.15 22.22
C PHE A 301 -36.77 -21.38 21.45
N LEU A 302 -35.95 -22.42 21.34
CA LEU A 302 -36.46 -23.75 21.05
C LEU A 302 -36.17 -24.66 22.23
N HIS A 303 -37.21 -24.90 23.02
CA HIS A 303 -37.28 -26.05 23.91
C HIS A 303 -37.43 -27.30 23.03
N ARG A 304 -36.63 -28.34 23.29
CA ARG A 304 -37.03 -29.71 22.95
C ARG A 304 -36.63 -30.67 24.06
N TYR A 305 -37.64 -31.32 24.62
CA TYR A 305 -37.53 -32.50 25.47
C TYR A 305 -37.53 -33.74 24.57
N ASN A 306 -36.78 -34.76 24.99
CA ASN A 306 -36.55 -36.08 24.38
C ASN A 306 -35.58 -36.17 23.18
N ASN A 307 -34.30 -36.29 23.60
CA ASN A 307 -33.12 -36.83 22.95
C ASN A 307 -32.16 -35.86 22.22
N VAL A 308 -31.40 -35.15 23.08
CA VAL A 308 -30.00 -34.66 22.95
C VAL A 308 -29.83 -33.42 22.03
N LEU A 309 -29.47 -32.22 22.52
CA LEU A 309 -28.25 -31.82 23.27
C LEU A 309 -28.53 -30.61 24.18
N PHE A 310 -28.30 -30.74 25.50
CA PHE A 310 -28.32 -29.63 26.47
C PHE A 310 -26.89 -29.23 26.83
N PHE A 311 -26.57 -27.93 26.78
CA PHE A 311 -25.47 -27.37 27.57
C PHE A 311 -26.05 -26.46 28.66
N ARG A 312 -26.29 -27.06 29.84
CA ARG A 312 -26.42 -26.32 31.10
C ARG A 312 -25.03 -25.76 31.45
N ALA A 313 -24.84 -24.45 31.28
CA ALA A 313 -23.82 -23.72 32.00
C ALA A 313 -24.49 -23.03 33.19
N SER A 314 -24.08 -23.47 34.36
CA SER A 314 -24.52 -23.10 35.70
C SER A 314 -24.66 -21.59 35.89
N GLN A 315 -25.72 -21.21 36.60
CA GLN A 315 -25.98 -19.94 37.27
C GLN A 315 -24.80 -18.94 37.34
N VAL A 316 -24.59 -18.19 36.27
CA VAL A 316 -24.06 -16.83 36.32
C VAL A 316 -24.89 -16.10 35.29
N LYS A 317 -25.57 -15.03 35.73
CA LYS A 317 -26.24 -14.04 34.89
C LYS A 317 -25.53 -13.99 33.54
N LEU A 318 -26.16 -14.61 32.53
CA LEU A 318 -25.75 -14.56 31.14
C LEU A 318 -26.08 -13.15 30.67
N VAL A 319 -25.40 -12.17 31.24
CA VAL A 319 -25.27 -10.90 30.59
C VAL A 319 -24.37 -11.23 29.41
N VAL A 320 -25.02 -11.53 28.28
CA VAL A 320 -24.45 -11.51 26.94
C VAL A 320 -24.00 -10.06 26.71
N ILE A 321 -22.97 -9.62 27.44
CA ILE A 321 -22.43 -8.26 27.32
C ILE A 321 -21.54 -8.30 26.09
N GLN A 322 -22.19 -7.95 24.98
CA GLN A 322 -21.63 -7.12 23.91
C GLN A 322 -20.33 -7.62 23.30
N PHE A 323 -20.33 -8.78 22.66
CA PHE A 323 -19.61 -8.93 21.37
C PHE A 323 -20.43 -9.77 20.35
N SER A 324 -21.71 -9.99 20.64
CA SER A 324 -22.77 -10.22 19.65
C SER A 324 -23.28 -8.88 19.10
N ARG A 325 -22.37 -7.97 18.75
CA ARG A 325 -22.72 -6.92 17.78
C ARG A 325 -22.50 -7.51 16.39
N GLN A 326 -23.38 -8.45 16.01
CA GLN A 326 -24.04 -8.18 14.75
C GLN A 326 -24.81 -6.89 15.00
N GLN A 327 -24.18 -5.78 14.61
CA GLN A 327 -24.91 -4.54 14.44
C GLN A 327 -25.90 -4.86 13.34
N ASP A 328 -27.14 -5.08 13.76
CA ASP A 328 -28.29 -5.10 12.89
C ASP A 328 -28.10 -4.00 11.83
N PRO A 329 -28.20 -4.30 10.52
CA PRO A 329 -28.07 -3.30 9.45
C PRO A 329 -29.01 -2.08 9.62
N THR A 330 -29.93 -2.14 10.58
CA THR A 330 -30.82 -1.09 11.06
C THR A 330 -30.20 -0.07 12.03
N GLN A 331 -28.99 -0.27 12.58
CA GLN A 331 -28.32 0.73 13.42
C GLN A 331 -28.11 2.02 12.63
N GLU A 332 -28.81 3.10 13.02
CA GLU A 332 -28.78 4.41 12.34
C GLU A 332 -27.37 4.93 12.05
N LYS A 333 -26.41 4.59 12.93
CA LYS A 333 -25.00 4.98 12.84
C LYS A 333 -24.31 4.57 11.54
N TYR A 334 -24.68 3.44 10.93
CA TYR A 334 -23.99 2.89 9.73
C TYR A 334 -24.84 2.98 8.46
N LYS A 335 -26.09 3.44 8.53
CA LYS A 335 -26.98 3.56 7.35
C LYS A 335 -26.40 4.45 6.25
N LYS A 336 -25.58 5.43 6.61
CA LYS A 336 -24.93 6.37 5.69
C LYS A 336 -23.59 5.86 5.16
N LEU A 337 -23.12 4.71 5.63
CA LEU A 337 -21.81 4.15 5.33
C LEU A 337 -21.92 2.98 4.34
N ASP A 338 -21.04 2.99 3.36
CA ASP A 338 -20.80 1.90 2.42
C ASP A 338 -19.80 0.92 3.04
N GLU A 339 -18.69 1.49 3.53
CA GLU A 339 -17.69 0.80 4.34
C GLU A 339 -17.63 1.47 5.71
N THR A 340 -17.61 0.66 6.76
CA THR A 340 -17.52 1.10 8.15
C THR A 340 -16.09 1.28 8.64
N GLY A 341 -15.12 0.73 7.92
CA GLY A 341 -13.70 0.79 8.25
C GLY A 341 -12.90 -0.30 7.53
N ILE A 342 -11.66 -0.47 7.96
CA ILE A 342 -10.73 -1.49 7.45
C ILE A 342 -10.03 -2.18 8.61
N MET A 343 -9.96 -3.50 8.57
CA MET A 343 -9.13 -4.26 9.51
C MET A 343 -7.76 -4.48 8.87
N MET A 344 -6.70 -4.19 9.62
CA MET A 344 -5.32 -4.33 9.18
C MET A 344 -4.55 -5.23 10.15
N ARG A 345 -3.60 -5.99 9.63
CA ARG A 345 -2.64 -6.77 10.43
C ARG A 345 -1.25 -6.20 10.30
N THR A 346 -0.58 -6.09 11.44
CA THR A 346 0.82 -5.67 11.51
C THR A 346 1.68 -6.68 12.24
N CYS A 347 2.94 -6.79 11.82
CA CYS A 347 3.94 -7.51 12.62
C CYS A 347 4.44 -6.63 13.78
N ARG A 348 5.20 -7.22 14.72
CA ARG A 348 5.85 -6.48 15.82
C ARG A 348 6.81 -5.35 15.41
N HIS A 349 7.18 -5.27 14.13
CA HIS A 349 8.01 -4.19 13.59
C HIS A 349 7.18 -3.05 12.96
N GLY A 350 5.86 -3.19 12.95
CA GLY A 350 4.91 -2.21 12.43
C GLY A 350 4.75 -2.25 10.91
N ILE A 351 5.16 -3.33 10.24
CA ILE A 351 4.90 -3.55 8.81
C ILE A 351 3.49 -4.13 8.65
N VAL A 352 2.68 -3.49 7.82
CA VAL A 352 1.32 -3.93 7.46
C VAL A 352 1.41 -4.93 6.32
N ASP A 353 0.92 -6.15 6.50
CA ASP A 353 1.06 -7.18 5.46
C ASP A 353 -0.28 -7.65 4.87
N LYS A 354 -1.39 -7.54 5.63
CA LYS A 354 -2.72 -7.93 5.17
C LYS A 354 -3.79 -7.02 5.75
N ALA A 355 -4.85 -6.78 4.98
CA ALA A 355 -6.00 -5.99 5.40
C ALA A 355 -7.30 -6.46 4.71
N VAL A 356 -8.45 -6.07 5.25
CA VAL A 356 -9.77 -6.41 4.72
C VAL A 356 -10.78 -5.30 5.04
N ASN A 357 -11.66 -5.00 4.09
CA ASN A 357 -12.72 -4.01 4.29
C ASN A 357 -13.78 -4.52 5.26
N MET A 358 -14.36 -3.61 6.03
CA MET A 358 -15.46 -3.89 6.97
C MET A 358 -16.72 -3.16 6.52
N HIS A 359 -17.74 -3.89 6.11
CA HIS A 359 -19.01 -3.31 5.63
C HIS A 359 -20.09 -3.18 6.72
N GLN A 360 -19.98 -3.97 7.80
CA GLN A 360 -21.00 -4.06 8.86
C GLN A 360 -20.38 -3.94 10.25
N GLY A 361 -19.30 -3.17 10.34
CA GLY A 361 -18.45 -3.10 11.52
C GLY A 361 -17.50 -4.29 11.64
N GLU A 362 -16.67 -4.22 12.68
CA GLU A 362 -15.74 -5.28 13.02
C GLU A 362 -16.46 -6.50 13.60
N THR A 363 -16.01 -7.69 13.20
CA THR A 363 -16.49 -8.95 13.76
C THR A 363 -15.33 -9.92 13.86
N PHE A 364 -15.46 -10.95 14.69
CA PHE A 364 -14.45 -12.01 14.79
C PHE A 364 -14.18 -12.72 13.46
N ARG A 365 -15.11 -12.66 12.47
CA ARG A 365 -14.89 -13.21 11.12
C ARG A 365 -13.78 -12.46 10.40
N HIS A 366 -13.72 -11.14 10.52
CA HIS A 366 -12.67 -10.32 9.93
C HIS A 366 -11.32 -10.68 10.57
N THR A 367 -11.26 -10.72 11.91
CA THR A 367 -10.04 -11.10 12.64
C THR A 367 -9.60 -12.52 12.28
N HIS A 368 -10.54 -13.46 12.14
CA HIS A 368 -10.27 -14.82 11.73
C HIS A 368 -9.71 -14.93 10.33
N PHE A 369 -10.30 -14.24 9.35
CA PHE A 369 -9.81 -14.23 7.97
C PHE A 369 -8.35 -13.78 7.86
N ILE A 370 -7.94 -12.82 8.70
CA ILE A 370 -6.56 -12.34 8.76
C ILE A 370 -5.68 -13.22 9.65
N HIS A 371 -6.25 -14.09 10.48
CA HIS A 371 -5.50 -15.06 11.28
C HIS A 371 -5.16 -16.32 10.48
N VAL A 372 -5.98 -16.72 9.48
CA VAL A 372 -5.85 -18.00 8.75
C VAL A 372 -4.45 -18.28 8.21
N ASP A 373 -3.75 -17.29 7.64
CA ASP A 373 -2.43 -17.48 7.01
C ASP A 373 -1.24 -17.25 7.96
N LEU A 374 -1.47 -16.94 9.23
CA LEU A 374 -0.39 -16.74 10.21
C LEU A 374 0.44 -17.99 10.53
N PRO A 375 -0.14 -19.22 10.56
CA PRO A 375 0.65 -20.44 10.73
C PRO A 375 1.70 -20.63 9.62
N GLU A 376 1.37 -20.28 8.37
CA GLU A 376 2.30 -20.35 7.23
C GLU A 376 3.48 -19.37 7.40
N LYS A 377 3.23 -18.24 8.08
CA LYS A 377 4.25 -17.24 8.44
C LYS A 377 5.04 -17.56 9.70
N LYS A 378 4.88 -18.80 10.23
CA LYS A 378 5.49 -19.28 11.47
C LYS A 378 5.29 -18.29 12.63
N CYS A 379 4.07 -17.78 12.75
CA CYS A 379 3.76 -16.78 13.74
C CYS A 379 3.60 -17.39 15.13
N SER A 380 4.27 -16.86 16.15
CA SER A 380 4.24 -17.43 17.51
C SER A 380 3.17 -16.79 18.38
N PHE A 381 2.89 -15.49 18.19
CA PHE A 381 1.99 -14.74 19.05
C PHE A 381 0.95 -13.94 18.27
N LEU A 382 -0.29 -13.95 18.77
CA LEU A 382 -1.38 -13.13 18.26
C LEU A 382 -1.82 -12.12 19.31
N CYS A 383 -1.69 -10.84 19.00
CA CYS A 383 -2.10 -9.74 19.85
C CYS A 383 -3.42 -9.11 19.40
N GLY A 384 -4.21 -8.60 20.33
CA GLY A 384 -5.30 -7.68 20.04
C GLY A 384 -6.13 -7.34 21.28
N ASP A 385 -6.95 -6.31 21.13
CA ASP A 385 -7.73 -5.71 22.21
C ASP A 385 -8.71 -6.66 22.88
N VAL A 386 -9.31 -7.56 22.11
CA VAL A 386 -10.34 -8.48 22.59
C VAL A 386 -9.91 -9.95 22.51
N MET A 387 -8.59 -10.22 22.55
CA MET A 387 -8.06 -11.58 22.40
C MET A 387 -8.61 -12.58 23.41
N CYS A 388 -8.88 -12.14 24.64
CA CYS A 388 -9.46 -13.00 25.68
C CYS A 388 -10.85 -13.57 25.33
N ARG A 389 -11.58 -12.91 24.41
CA ARG A 389 -12.87 -13.35 23.88
C ARG A 389 -12.72 -14.00 22.52
N TYR A 390 -11.97 -13.35 21.62
CA TYR A 390 -11.72 -13.85 20.27
C TYR A 390 -11.10 -15.25 20.29
N TRP A 391 -10.09 -15.49 21.15
CA TRP A 391 -9.40 -16.77 21.19
C TRP A 391 -10.33 -17.93 21.55
N LYS A 392 -11.21 -17.74 22.54
CA LYS A 392 -12.22 -18.75 22.90
C LYS A 392 -13.17 -19.04 21.75
N TRP A 393 -13.52 -18.03 20.98
CA TRP A 393 -14.35 -18.20 19.79
C TRP A 393 -13.57 -18.93 18.67
N ALA A 394 -12.30 -18.58 18.44
CA ALA A 394 -11.45 -19.23 17.45
C ALA A 394 -11.16 -20.70 17.79
N GLN A 395 -11.03 -21.05 19.08
CA GLN A 395 -10.96 -22.44 19.53
C GLN A 395 -12.21 -23.25 19.12
N LYS A 396 -13.41 -22.68 19.30
CA LYS A 396 -14.66 -23.32 18.85
C LYS A 396 -14.71 -23.50 17.34
N VAL A 397 -14.23 -22.49 16.59
CA VAL A 397 -14.11 -22.58 15.14
C VAL A 397 -13.17 -23.74 14.75
N ALA A 398 -11.98 -23.81 15.34
CA ALA A 398 -11.03 -24.88 15.05
C ALA A 398 -11.56 -26.27 15.41
N LEU A 399 -12.41 -26.40 16.44
CA LEU A 399 -13.09 -27.67 16.76
C LEU A 399 -14.07 -28.11 15.66
N LEU A 400 -14.73 -27.16 14.99
CA LEU A 400 -15.70 -27.42 13.91
C LEU A 400 -15.04 -27.57 12.53
N PHE A 401 -13.85 -27.00 12.37
CA PHE A 401 -13.09 -26.90 11.13
C PHE A 401 -11.64 -27.35 11.40
N PRO A 402 -11.34 -28.64 11.24
CA PRO A 402 -10.01 -29.20 11.51
C PRO A 402 -8.86 -28.48 10.79
N GLU A 403 -9.12 -27.89 9.63
CA GLU A 403 -8.16 -27.10 8.85
C GLU A 403 -7.64 -25.87 9.62
N PHE A 404 -8.39 -25.35 10.59
CA PHE A 404 -7.99 -24.20 11.42
C PHE A 404 -7.31 -24.59 12.74
N GLN A 405 -7.11 -25.89 13.00
CA GLN A 405 -6.37 -26.37 14.18
C GLN A 405 -4.94 -25.82 14.31
N PRO A 406 -4.14 -25.65 13.22
CA PRO A 406 -2.80 -25.09 13.32
C PRO A 406 -2.76 -23.69 13.94
N MET A 407 -3.81 -22.88 13.72
CA MET A 407 -3.93 -21.52 14.26
C MET A 407 -3.97 -21.52 15.79
N ILE A 408 -4.59 -22.54 16.39
CA ILE A 408 -4.78 -22.63 17.84
C ILE A 408 -3.62 -23.36 18.51
N LYS A 409 -3.09 -24.41 17.89
CA LYS A 409 -2.00 -25.21 18.47
C LYS A 409 -0.63 -24.55 18.33
N GLY A 410 -0.41 -23.79 17.25
CA GLY A 410 0.89 -23.20 16.93
C GLY A 410 1.13 -21.81 17.50
N MET A 411 0.12 -21.17 18.12
CA MET A 411 0.19 -19.76 18.49
C MET A 411 -0.31 -19.48 19.91
N LYS A 412 0.22 -18.43 20.53
CA LYS A 412 -0.19 -17.94 21.86
C LYS A 412 -0.89 -16.58 21.74
N PRO A 413 -2.15 -16.44 22.20
CA PRO A 413 -2.87 -15.16 22.16
C PRO A 413 -2.45 -14.26 23.32
N PHE A 414 -2.46 -12.94 23.13
CA PHE A 414 -2.30 -12.02 24.25
C PHE A 414 -2.98 -10.65 24.03
N LEU A 415 -3.22 -9.93 25.13
CA LEU A 415 -3.66 -8.53 25.16
C LEU A 415 -2.43 -7.60 25.20
N GLY A 416 -2.50 -6.50 24.43
CA GLY A 416 -1.50 -5.44 24.47
C GLY A 416 -1.37 -4.84 25.87
N ARG A 417 -0.18 -4.33 26.21
CA ARG A 417 0.15 -3.90 27.57
C ARG A 417 -0.79 -2.82 28.09
N MET A 418 -1.10 -1.81 27.28
CA MET A 418 -1.97 -0.71 27.71
C MET A 418 -3.43 -1.14 27.65
N HIS A 419 -3.82 -1.85 26.60
CA HIS A 419 -5.20 -2.33 26.47
C HIS A 419 -5.58 -3.29 27.59
N ALA A 420 -4.68 -4.18 28.03
CA ALA A 420 -4.98 -5.10 29.12
C ALA A 420 -5.43 -4.39 30.40
N LYS A 421 -4.89 -3.20 30.70
CA LYS A 421 -5.24 -2.43 31.91
C LYS A 421 -6.72 -2.05 31.99
N VAL A 422 -7.40 -1.92 30.84
CA VAL A 422 -8.84 -1.62 30.80
C VAL A 422 -9.71 -2.87 30.94
N HIS A 423 -9.11 -4.06 31.01
CA HIS A 423 -9.84 -5.29 31.30
C HIS A 423 -9.99 -5.54 32.80
N VAL A 424 -10.95 -6.41 33.13
CA VAL A 424 -11.10 -7.02 34.45
C VAL A 424 -9.78 -7.63 34.95
N TRP A 425 -9.56 -7.58 36.26
CA TRP A 425 -8.27 -7.94 36.88
C TRP A 425 -7.72 -9.30 36.45
N TYR A 426 -8.54 -10.37 36.46
CA TYR A 426 -8.07 -11.69 36.03
C TYR A 426 -7.61 -11.73 34.56
N CYS A 427 -8.15 -10.86 33.68
CA CYS A 427 -7.68 -10.76 32.30
C CYS A 427 -6.31 -10.08 32.21
N GLN A 428 -6.05 -9.09 33.06
CA GLN A 428 -4.73 -8.47 33.20
C GLN A 428 -3.68 -9.52 33.58
N ILE A 429 -4.07 -10.53 34.37
CA ILE A 429 -3.16 -11.57 34.78
C ILE A 429 -2.94 -12.63 33.70
N LEU A 430 -4.03 -13.13 33.12
CA LEU A 430 -4.01 -14.34 32.30
C LEU A 430 -3.62 -14.07 30.84
N TRP A 431 -3.85 -12.86 30.34
CA TRP A 431 -3.74 -12.59 28.91
C TRP A 431 -2.68 -11.56 28.54
N VAL A 432 -2.00 -10.92 29.50
CA VAL A 432 -0.97 -9.92 29.17
C VAL A 432 0.24 -10.59 28.50
N GLY A 433 0.57 -10.13 27.29
CA GLY A 433 1.68 -10.67 26.49
C GLY A 433 3.05 -10.40 27.09
N HIS A 434 3.14 -9.35 27.90
CA HIS A 434 4.34 -8.94 28.61
C HIS A 434 4.86 -10.01 29.58
N TRP A 435 4.02 -10.97 29.98
CA TRP A 435 4.38 -12.06 30.90
C TRP A 435 4.56 -13.39 30.19
N MET A 436 4.55 -13.38 28.85
CA MET A 436 4.75 -14.57 28.05
C MET A 436 6.23 -14.71 27.72
N LEU A 437 6.79 -15.86 28.09
CA LEU A 437 8.11 -16.27 27.66
C LEU A 437 8.19 -16.24 26.13
N ASP A 438 9.33 -15.80 25.60
CA ASP A 438 9.63 -15.66 24.17
C ASP A 438 8.86 -14.57 23.41
N ALA A 439 8.01 -13.77 24.07
CA ALA A 439 7.30 -12.66 23.42
C ALA A 439 8.20 -11.45 23.10
N ALA A 440 9.47 -11.47 23.51
CA ALA A 440 10.52 -10.48 23.23
C ALA A 440 10.08 -9.01 23.45
N LEU A 441 9.37 -8.72 24.55
CA LEU A 441 8.82 -7.40 24.88
C LEU A 441 7.92 -6.82 23.76
N THR A 442 7.18 -7.67 23.06
CA THR A 442 6.17 -7.20 22.12
C THR A 442 5.10 -6.44 22.90
N LEU A 443 4.91 -5.16 22.56
CA LEU A 443 4.02 -4.28 23.32
C LEU A 443 2.56 -4.62 23.07
N GLY A 444 2.24 -5.05 21.85
CA GLY A 444 0.87 -5.21 21.41
C GLY A 444 0.20 -3.86 21.12
N GLU A 445 1.00 -2.85 20.76
CA GLU A 445 0.58 -1.47 20.50
C GLU A 445 1.17 -0.97 19.15
N GLU A 446 1.76 -1.89 18.37
CA GLU A 446 2.36 -1.59 17.07
C GLU A 446 1.34 -1.09 16.06
N GLN A 447 0.12 -1.62 16.16
CA GLN A 447 -1.02 -1.25 15.34
C GLN A 447 -1.44 0.21 15.57
N GLU A 448 -1.36 0.72 16.79
CA GLU A 448 -1.67 2.12 17.10
C GLU A 448 -0.73 3.10 16.38
N GLN A 449 0.53 2.73 16.18
CA GLN A 449 1.45 3.52 15.38
C GLN A 449 0.99 3.59 13.92
N VAL A 450 0.54 2.45 13.36
CA VAL A 450 -0.02 2.42 12.01
C VAL A 450 -1.26 3.29 11.94
N PHE A 451 -2.17 3.16 12.90
CA PHE A 451 -3.43 3.89 12.93
C PHE A 451 -3.25 5.39 13.13
N SER A 452 -2.21 5.84 13.82
CA SER A 452 -1.87 7.26 13.93
C SER A 452 -1.66 7.92 12.56
N LYS A 453 -1.09 7.19 11.60
CA LYS A 453 -0.87 7.67 10.23
C LYS A 453 -2.06 7.33 9.34
N MET A 454 -2.55 6.09 9.38
CA MET A 454 -3.62 5.61 8.48
C MET A 454 -4.91 6.40 8.67
N SER A 455 -5.29 6.69 9.92
CA SER A 455 -6.53 7.42 10.22
C SER A 455 -6.62 8.81 9.58
N ARG A 456 -5.46 9.44 9.33
CA ARG A 456 -5.40 10.76 8.69
C ARG A 456 -5.81 10.74 7.22
N TYR A 457 -5.74 9.58 6.56
CA TYR A 457 -6.25 9.44 5.19
C TYR A 457 -7.79 9.39 5.13
N GLY A 458 -8.47 9.11 6.24
CA GLY A 458 -9.94 9.03 6.28
C GLY A 458 -10.62 10.32 5.83
N SER A 459 -10.01 11.48 6.06
CA SER A 459 -10.56 12.77 5.62
C SER A 459 -10.62 12.92 4.11
N VAL A 460 -9.67 12.31 3.37
CA VAL A 460 -9.59 12.38 1.90
C VAL A 460 -10.26 11.20 1.21
N THR A 461 -10.39 10.04 1.87
CA THR A 461 -10.95 8.82 1.26
C THR A 461 -12.45 8.65 1.47
N LYS A 462 -13.05 9.25 2.51
CA LYS A 462 -14.48 9.04 2.86
C LYS A 462 -15.50 9.45 1.80
N HIS A 463 -15.12 10.35 0.88
CA HIS A 463 -15.94 10.83 -0.24
C HIS A 463 -15.51 10.24 -1.60
N MET A 464 -14.51 9.35 -1.63
CA MET A 464 -14.05 8.73 -2.87
C MET A 464 -14.99 7.61 -3.28
N GLY A 465 -15.42 7.63 -4.53
CA GLY A 465 -16.52 6.81 -4.99
C GLY A 465 -16.25 5.41 -5.51
N GLY A 466 -17.35 4.79 -5.92
CA GLY A 466 -17.43 3.43 -6.48
C GLY A 466 -16.84 3.28 -7.89
N ALA A 467 -17.02 4.25 -8.78
CA ALA A 467 -16.31 4.21 -10.07
C ALA A 467 -14.80 4.38 -9.90
N SER A 468 -14.45 5.05 -8.82
CA SER A 468 -13.15 5.07 -8.19
C SER A 468 -12.82 3.75 -7.45
N ASN A 469 -13.48 2.61 -7.71
CA ASN A 469 -13.21 1.30 -7.06
C ASN A 469 -11.95 0.60 -7.57
N HIS A 470 -11.39 1.01 -8.72
CA HIS A 470 -9.95 0.79 -9.00
C HIS A 470 -9.03 1.33 -7.88
N ILE A 471 -9.58 2.25 -7.07
CA ILE A 471 -8.95 3.16 -6.12
C ILE A 471 -9.54 2.96 -4.71
N LEU A 472 -10.06 1.77 -4.37
CA LEU A 472 -10.44 1.45 -2.99
C LEU A 472 -9.25 0.86 -2.25
N ASN A 473 -8.83 -0.28 -2.78
CA ASN A 473 -7.58 -0.91 -2.45
C ASN A 473 -6.43 0.01 -2.87
N GLY A 474 -6.52 0.76 -3.96
CA GLY A 474 -5.43 1.63 -4.44
C GLY A 474 -4.83 2.57 -3.38
N PRO A 475 -5.56 3.58 -2.87
CA PRO A 475 -5.09 4.53 -1.87
C PRO A 475 -4.60 3.83 -0.63
N TYR A 476 -5.36 2.88 -0.08
CA TYR A 476 -4.98 2.23 1.16
C TYR A 476 -3.76 1.31 0.97
N ASN A 477 -3.68 0.52 -0.10
CA ASN A 477 -2.48 -0.24 -0.47
C ASN A 477 -1.27 0.69 -0.61
N ARG A 478 -1.42 1.83 -1.29
CA ARG A 478 -0.33 2.83 -1.41
C ARG A 478 0.08 3.43 -0.08
N CYS A 479 -0.88 3.72 0.79
CA CYS A 479 -0.59 4.20 2.15
C CYS A 479 0.18 3.14 2.94
N CYS A 480 -0.24 1.87 2.86
CA CYS A 480 0.47 0.74 3.47
C CYS A 480 1.88 0.59 2.89
N PHE A 481 2.06 0.61 1.57
CA PHE A 481 3.38 0.50 0.94
C PHE A 481 4.31 1.65 1.32
N PHE A 482 3.81 2.88 1.37
CA PHE A 482 4.60 4.02 1.79
C PHE A 482 4.97 3.91 3.27
N TRP A 483 4.01 3.56 4.13
CA TRP A 483 4.25 3.33 5.56
C TRP A 483 5.30 2.24 5.78
N ASN A 484 5.15 1.09 5.13
CA ASN A 484 6.08 -0.02 5.24
C ASN A 484 7.47 0.37 4.76
N ALA A 485 7.59 1.10 3.65
CA ALA A 485 8.88 1.59 3.16
C ALA A 485 9.55 2.55 4.18
N GLN A 486 8.78 3.47 4.79
CA GLN A 486 9.32 4.35 5.85
C GLN A 486 9.75 3.55 7.09
N LYS A 487 8.95 2.56 7.50
CA LYS A 487 9.26 1.68 8.62
C LYS A 487 10.52 0.87 8.36
N GLU A 488 10.68 0.36 7.15
CA GLU A 488 11.86 -0.41 6.77
C GLU A 488 13.13 0.46 6.75
N ASN A 489 13.04 1.67 6.21
CA ASN A 489 14.17 2.61 6.21
C ASN A 489 14.60 3.01 7.63
N GLY A 490 13.64 3.10 8.57
CA GLY A 490 13.91 3.40 9.98
C GLY A 490 14.21 2.17 10.84
N MET A 491 14.19 0.96 10.27
CA MET A 491 14.16 -0.30 11.02
C MET A 491 15.37 -0.48 11.92
N VAL A 492 16.58 -0.26 11.37
CA VAL A 492 17.85 -0.41 12.09
C VAL A 492 17.85 0.47 13.35
N HIS A 493 17.45 1.73 13.22
CA HIS A 493 17.38 2.67 14.34
C HIS A 493 16.39 2.20 15.42
N GLN A 494 15.21 1.70 15.01
CA GLN A 494 14.20 1.19 15.94
C GLN A 494 14.70 -0.07 16.69
N LEU A 495 15.38 -0.99 16.00
CA LEU A 495 15.95 -2.18 16.62
C LEU A 495 17.07 -1.84 17.60
N VAL A 496 17.96 -0.91 17.25
CA VAL A 496 19.02 -0.42 18.17
C VAL A 496 18.41 0.23 19.41
N LYS A 497 17.37 1.07 19.26
CA LYS A 497 16.65 1.66 20.39
C LYS A 497 15.99 0.60 21.28
N ARG A 498 15.36 -0.42 20.68
CA ARG A 498 14.77 -1.55 21.43
C ARG A 498 15.85 -2.30 22.22
N ARG A 499 16.99 -2.62 21.61
CA ARG A 499 18.11 -3.27 22.30
C ARG A 499 18.62 -2.44 23.48
N LYS A 500 18.74 -1.12 23.33
CA LYS A 500 19.18 -0.23 24.43
C LYS A 500 18.22 -0.22 25.62
N ARG A 501 16.91 -0.40 25.40
CA ARG A 501 15.90 -0.47 26.48
C ARG A 501 16.00 -1.72 27.36
N ILE A 502 16.70 -2.75 26.89
CA ILE A 502 16.97 -3.99 27.64
C ILE A 502 18.07 -3.78 28.71
N SER A 503 18.65 -2.57 28.82
CA SER A 503 19.67 -2.23 29.83
C SER A 503 19.17 -2.45 31.27
N SER A 504 19.91 -3.28 32.01
CA SER A 504 19.64 -3.81 33.35
C SER A 504 19.59 -2.82 34.52
N LYS A 505 19.81 -1.52 34.29
CA LYS A 505 19.90 -0.52 35.37
C LYS A 505 18.56 -0.28 36.09
N GLN A 506 17.45 -0.26 35.37
CA GLN A 506 16.12 -0.06 35.96
C GLN A 506 15.64 -1.30 36.72
N LEU A 507 15.95 -2.51 36.22
CA LEU A 507 15.61 -3.78 36.85
C LEU A 507 16.20 -3.92 38.27
N LYS A 508 17.46 -3.50 38.45
CA LYS A 508 18.11 -3.50 39.77
C LYS A 508 17.39 -2.57 40.75
N SER A 509 17.02 -1.37 40.29
CA SER A 509 16.26 -0.41 41.10
C SER A 509 14.88 -0.96 41.50
N ASP A 510 14.18 -1.68 40.61
CA ASP A 510 12.87 -2.25 40.92
C ASP A 510 12.98 -3.40 41.94
N PHE A 511 13.99 -4.26 41.82
CA PHE A 511 14.25 -5.32 42.81
C PHE A 511 14.53 -4.78 44.21
N GLU A 512 15.34 -3.71 44.29
CA GLU A 512 15.63 -3.01 45.54
C GLU A 512 14.37 -2.36 46.11
N THR A 513 13.57 -1.70 45.27
CA THR A 513 12.33 -1.00 45.68
C THR A 513 11.27 -1.97 46.23
N TYR A 514 11.13 -3.16 45.64
CA TYR A 514 10.11 -4.13 46.05
C TYR A 514 10.62 -5.22 46.99
N HIS A 515 11.90 -5.19 47.38
CA HIS A 515 12.54 -6.22 48.21
C HIS A 515 12.34 -7.65 47.66
N LEU A 516 12.45 -7.81 46.34
CA LEU A 516 12.24 -9.10 45.67
C LEU A 516 13.54 -9.70 45.16
N ASN A 517 13.58 -11.03 45.10
CA ASN A 517 14.63 -11.78 44.42
C ASN A 517 14.09 -12.35 43.10
N ALA A 518 14.92 -12.37 42.05
CA ALA A 518 14.57 -12.86 40.72
C ALA A 518 14.04 -14.30 40.74
N GLU A 519 14.57 -15.13 41.62
CA GLU A 519 14.22 -16.56 41.75
C GLU A 519 12.78 -16.80 42.21
N VAL A 520 12.16 -15.84 42.89
CA VAL A 520 10.80 -15.98 43.46
C VAL A 520 9.72 -15.64 42.42
N LEU A 521 10.06 -14.86 41.40
CA LEU A 521 9.10 -14.30 40.45
C LEU A 521 8.33 -15.33 39.61
N PRO A 522 8.93 -16.43 39.13
CA PRO A 522 8.17 -17.47 38.43
C PRO A 522 7.08 -18.09 39.31
N ARG A 523 7.38 -18.30 40.59
CA ARG A 523 6.42 -18.86 41.57
C ARG A 523 5.29 -17.87 41.83
N LEU A 524 5.63 -16.60 42.07
CA LEU A 524 4.68 -15.51 42.26
C LEU A 524 3.71 -15.37 41.06
N LEU A 525 4.24 -15.43 39.84
CA LEU A 525 3.43 -15.35 38.62
C LEU A 525 2.45 -16.53 38.50
N GLU A 526 2.88 -17.73 38.88
CA GLU A 526 2.01 -18.92 38.86
C GLU A 526 0.88 -18.83 39.89
N GLU A 527 1.19 -18.36 41.11
CA GLU A 527 0.18 -18.10 42.15
C GLU A 527 -0.84 -17.04 41.72
N LEU A 528 -0.38 -15.97 41.07
CA LEU A 528 -1.27 -14.95 40.50
C LEU A 528 -2.19 -15.54 39.45
N ARG A 529 -1.65 -16.36 38.52
CA ARG A 529 -2.44 -17.00 37.46
C ARG A 529 -3.49 -17.94 38.04
N LYS A 530 -3.13 -18.76 39.02
CA LYS A 530 -4.07 -19.65 39.73
C LYS A 530 -5.20 -18.84 40.38
N THR A 531 -4.85 -17.78 41.10
CA THR A 531 -5.84 -16.90 41.73
C THR A 531 -6.75 -16.23 40.71
N ALA A 532 -6.21 -15.81 39.57
CA ALA A 532 -6.99 -15.23 38.49
C ALA A 532 -7.97 -16.23 37.84
N GLU A 533 -7.57 -17.51 37.68
CA GLU A 533 -8.48 -18.55 37.21
C GLU A 533 -9.58 -18.89 38.24
N ASP A 534 -9.26 -18.92 39.53
CA ASP A 534 -10.26 -19.12 40.60
C ASP A 534 -11.28 -17.98 40.62
N TYR A 535 -10.84 -16.73 40.46
CA TYR A 535 -11.73 -15.58 40.36
C TYR A 535 -12.61 -15.65 39.10
N LYS A 536 -12.03 -16.01 37.95
CA LYS A 536 -12.73 -16.16 36.68
C LYS A 536 -13.80 -17.26 36.70
N THR A 537 -13.59 -18.33 37.46
CA THR A 537 -14.54 -19.44 37.64
C THR A 537 -15.58 -19.19 38.74
N GLY A 538 -15.52 -18.04 39.42
CA GLY A 538 -16.46 -17.68 40.48
C GLY A 538 -16.21 -18.40 41.81
N ARG A 539 -15.05 -19.05 41.97
CA ARG A 539 -14.65 -19.76 43.20
C ARG A 539 -14.18 -18.81 44.32
N LYS A 540 -14.02 -17.52 44.02
CA LYS A 540 -13.73 -16.42 44.96
C LYS A 540 -14.59 -15.19 44.62
N GLN A 541 -15.19 -14.54 45.63
CA GLN A 541 -15.90 -13.25 45.50
C GLN A 541 -15.05 -12.07 46.03
N SER A 542 -15.23 -10.90 45.40
CA SER A 542 -14.80 -9.50 45.71
C SER A 542 -13.69 -9.27 46.75
N LYS A 543 -12.52 -8.67 46.42
CA LYS A 543 -12.26 -7.21 46.22
C LYS A 543 -12.52 -6.36 47.48
N ASP A 544 -11.81 -6.64 48.56
CA ASP A 544 -11.46 -5.63 49.56
C ASP A 544 -10.05 -5.96 50.06
N ASP A 545 -9.30 -4.93 50.42
CA ASP A 545 -7.87 -4.86 50.68
C ASP A 545 -6.95 -4.78 49.47
N GLU A 546 -5.96 -3.87 49.56
CA GLU A 546 -4.73 -3.84 48.76
C GLU A 546 -4.01 -5.18 48.94
N SER A 547 -4.50 -6.18 48.23
CA SER A 547 -4.03 -7.54 48.34
C SER A 547 -2.54 -7.61 48.00
N PRO A 548 -1.76 -8.47 48.67
CA PRO A 548 -0.41 -8.85 48.23
C PRO A 548 -0.30 -9.14 46.72
N LEU A 549 -1.42 -9.50 46.06
CA LEU A 549 -1.51 -9.65 44.60
C LEU A 549 -1.34 -8.34 43.82
N GLN A 550 -1.81 -7.19 44.30
CA GLN A 550 -1.61 -5.90 43.64
C GLN A 550 -0.16 -5.43 43.79
N MET A 551 0.48 -5.70 44.92
CA MET A 551 1.92 -5.47 45.12
C MET A 551 2.75 -6.40 44.23
N ALA A 552 2.40 -7.69 44.17
CA ALA A 552 3.00 -8.67 43.28
C ALA A 552 2.83 -8.31 41.80
N GLN A 553 1.67 -7.79 41.40
CA GLN A 553 1.43 -7.29 40.05
C GLN A 553 2.31 -6.08 39.73
N LYS A 554 2.36 -5.06 40.62
CA LYS A 554 3.23 -3.88 40.45
C LYS A 554 4.71 -4.27 40.32
N ALA A 555 5.16 -5.21 41.15
CA ALA A 555 6.51 -5.74 41.11
C ALA A 555 6.84 -6.51 39.82
N LEU A 556 5.94 -7.37 39.34
CA LEU A 556 6.11 -8.11 38.08
C LEU A 556 6.03 -7.21 36.84
N GLU A 557 5.25 -6.13 36.89
CA GLU A 557 5.21 -5.10 35.84
C GLU A 557 6.56 -4.39 35.68
N GLY A 558 7.31 -4.19 36.78
CA GLY A 558 8.69 -3.68 36.76
C GLY A 558 9.70 -4.72 36.24
N TYR A 559 9.65 -5.95 36.76
CA TYR A 559 10.55 -7.05 36.36
C TYR A 559 10.54 -7.35 34.85
N ASN A 560 9.36 -7.53 34.27
CA ASN A 560 9.24 -7.93 32.86
C ASN A 560 9.53 -6.79 31.88
N ALA A 561 9.62 -5.52 32.32
CA ALA A 561 10.05 -4.43 31.44
C ALA A 561 11.50 -4.60 30.93
N HIS A 562 12.27 -5.50 31.54
CA HIS A 562 13.71 -5.58 31.36
C HIS A 562 14.28 -7.00 31.12
N GLN A 563 13.46 -8.05 31.11
CA GLN A 563 13.89 -9.41 30.77
C GLN A 563 13.17 -10.00 29.54
N ASN A 564 13.87 -10.02 28.42
CA ASN A 564 14.02 -11.21 27.57
C ASN A 564 15.08 -10.89 26.49
N PRO A 565 16.21 -11.64 26.43
CA PRO A 565 17.10 -11.65 25.27
C PRO A 565 16.38 -11.92 23.95
#